data_AF-A0A535KQB1-F1
#
_entry.id   AF-A0A535KQB1-F1
#
_cell.length_a   1.000
_cell.length_b   1.000
_cell.length_c   1.000
_cell.angle_alpha   90.00
_cell.angle_beta   90.00
_cell.angle_gamma   90.00
#
_symmetry.space_group_name_H-M   'P 1'
#
loop_
_entity.id
_entity.type
_entity.pdbx_description
1 polymer ?
#
loop_
_entity_poly.entity_id
_entity_poly.type
_entity_poly.pdbx_seq_one_letter_code
_entity_poly.pdbx_strand_id
1 'polypeptide(L)'
;MERTLYERLGGMDAITAVVEAFRDKVAADDRINLKFARTDLARLRKMLIDQVCEATGGPCQYKGRGMKEAHAGMKVTNGEFSALVDDLVATLKQFKVPSREQDELLAILGPLKSEIVEVNSNEVGTALPDAFQPAPALMT
;
A
#
# COMPACT_ATOMS: atom_id res chain seq x y z
N MET A 1 -21.67 -19.03 -8.00
CA MET A 1 -20.38 -18.67 -7.36
C MET A 1 -20.48 -17.24 -6.89
N GLU A 2 -19.93 -16.93 -5.72
CA GLU A 2 -19.86 -15.53 -5.27
C GLU A 2 -18.85 -14.76 -6.13
N ARG A 3 -19.12 -13.49 -6.40
CA ARG A 3 -18.20 -12.59 -7.12
C ARG A 3 -16.90 -12.42 -6.34
N THR A 4 -15.78 -12.30 -7.03
CA THR A 4 -14.49 -12.03 -6.37
C THR A 4 -14.53 -10.68 -5.66
N LEU A 5 -13.62 -10.44 -4.71
CA LEU A 5 -13.52 -9.14 -4.07
C LEU A 5 -13.16 -8.05 -5.11
N TYR A 6 -12.30 -8.37 -6.08
CA TYR A 6 -12.00 -7.51 -7.23
C TYR A 6 -13.27 -7.04 -7.95
N GLU A 7 -14.17 -7.97 -8.29
CA GLU A 7 -15.44 -7.66 -8.95
C GLU A 7 -16.39 -6.82 -8.07
N ARG A 8 -16.39 -7.06 -6.75
CA ARG A 8 -17.21 -6.29 -5.80
C ARG A 8 -16.65 -4.90 -5.54
N LEU A 9 -15.34 -4.72 -5.61
CA LEU A 9 -14.67 -3.42 -5.51
C LEU A 9 -14.84 -2.56 -6.78
N GLY A 10 -15.38 -3.13 -7.86
CA GLY A 10 -15.60 -2.40 -9.12
C GLY A 10 -14.49 -2.58 -10.16
N GLY A 11 -13.61 -3.56 -9.97
CA GLY A 11 -12.56 -3.91 -10.92
C GLY A 11 -11.43 -2.87 -11.05
N MET A 12 -10.69 -2.96 -12.15
CA MET A 12 -9.44 -2.23 -12.36
C MET A 12 -9.59 -0.71 -12.25
N ASP A 13 -10.64 -0.13 -12.84
CA ASP A 13 -10.82 1.32 -12.85
C ASP A 13 -11.05 1.86 -11.43
N ALA A 14 -11.87 1.16 -10.64
CA ALA A 14 -12.14 1.53 -9.26
C ALA A 14 -10.89 1.35 -8.37
N ILE A 15 -10.16 0.24 -8.52
CA ILE A 15 -8.89 0.00 -7.81
C ILE A 15 -7.87 1.08 -8.16
N THR A 16 -7.73 1.42 -9.44
CA THR A 16 -6.80 2.46 -9.89
C THR A 16 -7.12 3.81 -9.25
N ALA A 17 -8.40 4.21 -9.26
CA ALA A 17 -8.82 5.47 -8.66
C ALA A 17 -8.58 5.52 -7.14
N VAL A 18 -8.86 4.42 -6.43
CA VAL A 18 -8.58 4.31 -4.98
C VAL A 18 -7.08 4.39 -4.71
N VAL A 19 -6.24 3.66 -5.47
CA VAL A 19 -4.78 3.67 -5.30
C VAL A 19 -4.20 5.06 -5.57
N GLU A 20 -4.70 5.77 -6.58
CA GLU A 20 -4.26 7.13 -6.88
C GLU A 20 -4.60 8.11 -5.76
N ALA A 21 -5.84 8.07 -5.25
CA ALA A 21 -6.26 8.92 -4.13
C ALA A 21 -5.53 8.56 -2.82
N PHE A 22 -5.28 7.27 -2.58
CA PHE A 22 -4.51 6.80 -1.44
C PHE A 22 -3.06 7.30 -1.50
N ARG A 23 -2.41 7.21 -2.67
CA ARG A 23 -1.07 7.76 -2.90
C ARG A 23 -1.01 9.25 -2.57
N ASP A 24 -2.00 10.02 -3.03
CA ASP A 24 -2.06 11.46 -2.76
C ASP A 24 -2.23 11.76 -1.27
N LYS A 25 -3.02 10.95 -0.56
CA LYS A 25 -3.19 11.06 0.89
C LYS A 25 -1.89 10.79 1.64
N VAL A 26 -1.21 9.69 1.30
CA VAL A 26 0.10 9.31 1.89
C VAL A 26 1.15 10.38 1.63
N ALA A 27 1.17 10.98 0.44
CA ALA A 27 2.10 12.06 0.11
C ALA A 27 1.88 13.32 0.95
N ALA A 28 0.65 13.55 1.42
CA ALA A 28 0.26 14.69 2.25
C ALA A 28 0.32 14.41 3.76
N ASP A 29 0.54 13.17 4.20
CA ASP A 29 0.57 12.80 5.62
C ASP A 29 2.00 12.89 6.19
N ASP A 30 2.27 13.92 6.99
CA ASP A 30 3.56 14.13 7.66
C ASP A 30 3.96 13.00 8.61
N ARG A 31 3.02 12.11 8.99
CA ARG A 31 3.34 10.91 9.77
C ARG A 31 4.14 9.88 8.96
N ILE A 32 4.06 9.90 7.62
CA ILE A 32 4.62 8.82 6.78
C ILE A 32 5.30 9.29 5.49
N ASN A 33 5.07 10.53 5.02
CA ASN A 33 5.54 11.00 3.73
C ASN A 33 7.08 10.91 3.55
N LEU A 34 7.85 11.06 4.63
CA LEU A 34 9.31 10.93 4.61
C LEU A 34 9.79 9.52 4.20
N LYS A 35 8.99 8.47 4.43
CA LYS A 35 9.28 7.11 3.96
C LYS A 35 9.16 6.94 2.45
N PHE A 36 8.53 7.88 1.77
CA PHE A 36 8.32 7.86 0.32
C PHE A 36 9.22 8.86 -0.45
N ALA A 37 10.08 9.61 0.25
CA ALA A 37 10.87 10.70 -0.32
C ALA A 37 11.78 10.31 -1.50
N ARG A 38 12.16 9.03 -1.61
CA ARG A 38 13.01 8.49 -2.69
C ARG A 38 12.26 7.49 -3.60
N THR A 39 10.94 7.44 -3.51
CA THR A 39 10.13 6.45 -4.25
C THR A 39 9.88 6.90 -5.68
N ASP A 40 10.08 5.98 -6.64
CA ASP A 40 9.58 6.17 -8.00
C ASP A 40 8.05 6.01 -8.02
N LEU A 41 7.34 7.10 -8.26
CA LEU A 41 5.87 7.14 -8.16
C LEU A 41 5.19 6.28 -9.22
N ALA A 42 5.76 6.19 -10.43
CA ALA A 42 5.20 5.37 -11.50
C ALA A 42 5.27 3.89 -11.15
N ARG A 43 6.42 3.42 -10.64
CA ARG A 43 6.59 2.09 -10.10
C ARG A 43 5.65 1.83 -8.93
N LEU A 44 5.60 2.71 -7.93
CA LEU A 44 4.73 2.54 -6.75
C LEU A 44 3.27 2.35 -7.18
N ARG A 45 2.78 3.24 -8.05
CA ARG A 45 1.42 3.17 -8.60
C ARG A 45 1.15 1.81 -9.23
N LYS A 46 2.02 1.36 -10.15
CA LYS A 46 1.85 0.07 -10.82
C LYS A 46 1.87 -1.11 -9.84
N MET A 47 2.84 -1.13 -8.92
CA MET A 47 2.99 -2.22 -7.95
C MET A 47 1.80 -2.33 -7.01
N LEU A 48 1.27 -1.20 -6.50
CA LEU A 48 0.09 -1.21 -5.64
C LEU A 48 -1.17 -1.66 -6.38
N ILE A 49 -1.39 -1.19 -7.62
CA ILE A 49 -2.53 -1.62 -8.45
C ILE A 49 -2.45 -3.14 -8.72
N ASP A 50 -1.29 -3.62 -9.18
CA ASP A 50 -1.10 -5.05 -9.48
C ASP A 50 -1.30 -5.91 -8.21
N GLN A 51 -0.76 -5.48 -7.07
CA GLN A 51 -0.88 -6.19 -5.79
C GLN A 51 -2.34 -6.27 -5.32
N VAL A 52 -3.07 -5.15 -5.31
CA VAL A 52 -4.49 -5.15 -4.91
C VAL A 52 -5.33 -5.94 -5.90
N CYS A 53 -5.08 -5.80 -7.20
CA CYS A 53 -5.79 -6.56 -8.22
C CYS A 53 -5.59 -8.07 -8.04
N GLU A 54 -4.35 -8.55 -7.94
CA GLU A 54 -4.07 -9.98 -7.72
C GLU A 54 -4.66 -10.47 -6.40
N ALA A 55 -4.40 -9.77 -5.30
CA ALA A 55 -4.78 -10.22 -3.96
C ALA A 55 -6.31 -10.26 -3.74
N THR A 56 -7.08 -9.48 -4.49
CA THR A 56 -8.55 -9.46 -4.43
C THR A 56 -9.21 -10.43 -5.44
N GLY A 57 -8.42 -11.25 -6.15
CA GLY A 57 -8.89 -12.24 -7.11
C GLY A 57 -9.15 -11.69 -8.51
N GLY A 58 -8.51 -10.59 -8.88
CA GLY A 58 -8.51 -10.04 -10.22
C GLY A 58 -7.53 -10.75 -11.17
N PRO A 59 -7.53 -10.38 -12.46
CA PRO A 59 -6.75 -11.07 -13.49
C PRO A 59 -5.26 -10.68 -13.53
N CYS A 60 -4.81 -9.76 -12.65
CA CYS A 60 -3.45 -9.26 -12.65
C CYS A 60 -2.48 -10.24 -12.01
N GLN A 61 -1.20 -10.07 -12.33
CA GLN A 61 -0.10 -10.71 -11.61
C GLN A 61 0.81 -9.67 -11.00
N TYR A 62 1.06 -9.79 -9.70
CA TYR A 62 2.06 -8.98 -9.02
C TYR A 62 3.45 -9.55 -9.32
N LYS A 63 4.28 -8.74 -9.98
CA LYS A 63 5.67 -9.10 -10.35
C LYS A 63 6.72 -8.26 -9.63
N GLY A 64 6.31 -7.57 -8.58
CA GLY A 64 7.21 -6.80 -7.74
C GLY A 64 7.99 -7.67 -6.77
N ARG A 65 8.81 -7.01 -5.94
CA ARG A 65 9.52 -7.65 -4.82
C ARG A 65 8.52 -8.14 -3.78
N GLY A 66 8.87 -9.19 -3.03
CA GLY A 66 8.12 -9.56 -1.82
C GLY A 66 8.12 -8.40 -0.82
N MET A 67 7.13 -8.33 0.08
CA MET A 67 7.00 -7.17 0.98
C MET A 67 8.22 -7.00 1.88
N LYS A 68 8.80 -8.10 2.38
CA LYS A 68 10.04 -8.04 3.15
C LYS A 68 11.21 -7.44 2.37
N GLU A 69 11.41 -7.83 1.12
CA GLU A 69 12.50 -7.31 0.28
C GLU A 69 12.23 -5.85 -0.14
N ALA A 70 10.98 -5.50 -0.43
CA ALA A 70 10.59 -4.15 -0.83
C ALA A 70 10.83 -3.13 0.27
N HIS A 71 10.65 -3.52 1.54
CA HIS A 71 10.74 -2.63 2.70
C HIS A 71 12.02 -2.84 3.53
N ALA A 72 12.89 -3.76 3.12
CA ALA A 72 14.13 -4.07 3.84
C ALA A 72 15.01 -2.83 4.03
N GLY A 73 15.41 -2.58 5.27
CA GLY A 73 16.28 -1.47 5.64
C GLY A 73 15.59 -0.10 5.67
N MET A 74 14.27 -0.01 5.46
CA MET A 74 13.53 1.25 5.62
C MET A 74 13.35 1.65 7.09
N LYS A 75 13.52 0.71 8.04
CA LYS A 75 13.23 0.93 9.47
C LYS A 75 11.79 1.39 9.71
N VAL A 76 10.84 0.78 9.00
CA VAL A 76 9.41 1.08 9.19
C VAL A 76 9.01 0.71 10.62
N THR A 77 8.33 1.62 11.28
CA THR A 77 7.83 1.45 12.64
C THR A 77 6.38 0.93 12.66
N ASN A 78 5.87 0.51 13.83
CA ASN A 78 4.44 0.22 13.97
C ASN A 78 3.58 1.47 13.77
N GLY A 79 4.04 2.64 14.26
CA GLY A 79 3.32 3.90 14.13
C GLY A 79 3.10 4.29 12.67
N GLU A 80 4.14 4.21 11.85
CA GLU A 80 4.06 4.52 10.41
C GLU A 80 3.18 3.53 9.65
N PHE A 81 3.27 2.23 9.97
CA PHE A 81 2.37 1.24 9.37
C PHE A 81 0.92 1.50 9.74
N SER A 82 0.64 1.85 11.01
CA SER A 82 -0.71 2.23 11.44
C SER A 82 -1.23 3.47 10.74
N ALA A 83 -0.41 4.52 10.58
CA ALA A 83 -0.78 5.72 9.83
C ALA A 83 -1.09 5.42 8.36
N LEU A 84 -0.31 4.53 7.71
CA LEU A 84 -0.58 4.05 6.36
C LEU A 84 -1.96 3.33 6.27
N VAL A 85 -2.29 2.51 7.26
CA VAL A 85 -3.59 1.83 7.33
C VAL A 85 -4.74 2.83 7.55
N ASP A 86 -4.55 3.85 8.40
CA ASP A 86 -5.53 4.92 8.59
C ASP A 86 -5.83 5.64 7.27
N ASP A 87 -4.79 5.94 6.48
CA ASP A 87 -4.93 6.57 5.18
C ASP A 87 -5.66 5.69 4.16
N LEU A 88 -5.40 4.40 4.16
CA LEU A 88 -6.13 3.45 3.32
C LEU A 88 -7.61 3.43 3.70
N VAL A 89 -7.93 3.29 5.00
CA VAL A 89 -9.31 3.29 5.49
C VAL A 89 -10.02 4.60 5.16
N ALA A 90 -9.36 5.74 5.35
CA ALA A 90 -9.92 7.04 5.00
C ALA A 90 -10.23 7.15 3.49
N THR A 91 -9.35 6.61 2.65
CA THR A 91 -9.56 6.58 1.20
C THR A 91 -10.71 5.66 0.81
N LEU A 92 -10.80 4.45 1.37
CA LEU A 92 -11.92 3.54 1.11
C LEU A 92 -13.27 4.16 1.52
N LYS A 93 -13.30 4.88 2.64
CA LYS A 93 -14.48 5.64 3.10
C LYS A 93 -14.84 6.77 2.15
N GLN A 94 -13.86 7.53 1.65
CA GLN A 94 -14.07 8.58 0.64
C GLN A 94 -14.75 8.02 -0.62
N PHE A 95 -14.35 6.82 -1.06
CA PHE A 95 -14.94 6.12 -2.20
C PHE A 95 -16.23 5.37 -1.87
N LYS A 96 -16.69 5.43 -0.61
CA LYS A 96 -17.91 4.75 -0.13
C LYS A 96 -17.88 3.25 -0.38
N VAL A 97 -16.70 2.64 -0.31
CA VAL A 97 -16.56 1.18 -0.35
C VAL A 97 -17.35 0.60 0.82
N PRO A 98 -18.21 -0.41 0.64
CA PRO A 98 -19.00 -0.94 1.77
C PRO A 98 -18.09 -1.60 2.81
N SER A 99 -18.52 -1.62 4.08
CA SER A 99 -17.68 -2.06 5.20
C SER A 99 -17.17 -3.49 5.03
N ARG A 100 -18.01 -4.38 4.47
CA ARG A 100 -17.64 -5.76 4.19
C ARG A 100 -16.39 -5.82 3.30
N GLU A 101 -16.39 -5.11 2.18
CA GLU A 101 -15.26 -5.09 1.25
C GLU A 101 -14.03 -4.40 1.85
N GLN A 102 -14.21 -3.39 2.71
CA GLN A 102 -13.10 -2.80 3.47
C GLN A 102 -12.45 -3.84 4.40
N ASP A 103 -13.26 -4.54 5.19
CA ASP A 103 -12.79 -5.53 6.15
C ASP A 103 -12.07 -6.69 5.45
N GLU A 104 -12.61 -7.19 4.34
CA GLU A 104 -11.97 -8.23 3.54
C GLU A 104 -10.63 -7.78 2.95
N LEU A 105 -10.54 -6.56 2.42
CA LEU A 105 -9.28 -6.01 1.90
C LEU A 105 -8.24 -5.82 3.01
N LEU A 106 -8.65 -5.31 4.17
CA LEU A 106 -7.76 -5.16 5.33
C LEU A 106 -7.30 -6.51 5.89
N ALA A 107 -8.15 -7.54 5.84
CA ALA A 107 -7.77 -8.90 6.24
C ALA A 107 -6.72 -9.52 5.32
N ILE A 108 -6.75 -9.17 4.02
CA ILE A 108 -5.75 -9.59 3.03
C ILE A 108 -4.41 -8.87 3.26
N LEU A 109 -4.44 -7.56 3.52
CA LEU A 109 -3.23 -6.74 3.62
C LEU A 109 -2.59 -6.75 5.02
N GLY A 110 -3.39 -6.94 6.07
CA GLY A 110 -2.96 -6.90 7.47
C GLY A 110 -1.76 -7.83 7.80
N PRO A 111 -1.75 -9.09 7.34
CA PRO A 111 -0.62 -10.01 7.59
C PRO A 111 0.73 -9.51 7.07
N LEU A 112 0.73 -8.67 6.02
CA LEU A 112 1.96 -8.09 5.43
C LEU A 112 2.71 -7.19 6.42
N LYS A 113 2.05 -6.72 7.50
CA LYS A 113 2.68 -5.96 8.57
C LYS A 113 3.97 -6.62 9.10
N SER A 114 3.94 -7.93 9.27
CA SER A 114 5.09 -8.72 9.77
C SER A 114 6.29 -8.76 8.83
N GLU A 115 6.08 -8.48 7.55
CA GLU A 115 7.14 -8.37 6.55
C GLU A 115 7.65 -6.93 6.40
N ILE A 116 6.84 -5.94 6.76
CA ILE A 116 7.10 -4.51 6.51
C ILE A 116 7.71 -3.83 7.73
N VAL A 117 7.18 -4.08 8.93
CA VAL A 117 7.62 -3.41 10.16
C VAL A 117 8.94 -4.02 10.64
N GLU A 118 9.97 -3.18 10.75
CA GLU A 118 11.31 -3.57 11.22
C GLU A 118 11.60 -3.07 12.64
N VAL A 119 10.86 -2.08 13.12
CA VAL A 119 11.09 -1.43 14.42
C VAL A 119 9.81 -1.46 15.25
N ASN A 120 9.87 -2.09 16.42
CA ASN A 120 8.75 -2.09 17.36
C ASN A 120 8.65 -0.74 18.11
N SER A 121 8.17 0.29 17.42
CA SER A 121 7.97 1.65 17.93
C SER A 121 6.68 2.24 17.38
N ASN A 122 6.03 3.12 18.14
CA ASN A 122 4.85 3.88 17.69
C ASN A 122 5.23 5.26 17.12
N GLU A 123 6.52 5.54 16.97
CA GLU A 123 7.02 6.76 16.34
C GLU A 123 6.54 6.89 14.90
N VAL A 124 6.40 8.13 14.43
CA VAL A 124 5.99 8.49 13.06
C VAL A 124 6.90 9.59 12.54
N GLY A 125 6.90 9.79 11.22
CA GLY A 125 7.67 10.86 10.59
C GLY A 125 9.19 10.60 10.64
N THR A 126 9.62 9.34 10.66
CA THR A 126 11.05 9.03 10.63
C THR A 126 11.55 9.04 9.18
N ALA A 127 12.75 9.60 8.96
CA ALA A 127 13.35 9.62 7.64
C ALA A 127 13.69 8.20 7.14
N LEU A 128 13.85 8.04 5.83
CA LEU A 128 14.50 6.85 5.30
C LEU A 128 15.98 6.85 5.71
N PRO A 129 16.55 5.71 6.18
CA PRO A 129 17.98 5.61 6.40
C PRO A 129 18.77 5.89 5.12
N ASP A 130 19.90 6.60 5.20
CA ASP A 130 20.72 6.95 4.03
C ASP A 130 21.08 5.74 3.16
N ALA A 131 21.37 4.61 3.81
CA ALA A 131 21.72 3.35 3.18
C ALA A 131 20.56 2.67 2.42
N PHE A 132 19.30 3.03 2.66
CA PHE A 132 18.16 2.43 1.96
C PHE A 132 18.22 2.77 0.46
N GLN A 133 18.03 1.74 -0.36
CA GLN A 133 18.02 1.86 -1.82
C GLN A 133 16.63 1.46 -2.34
N PRO A 134 15.89 2.39 -2.96
CA PRO A 134 14.62 2.06 -3.57
C PRO A 134 14.83 1.08 -4.73
N ALA A 135 13.79 0.33 -5.08
CA ALA A 135 13.82 -0.46 -6.29
C ALA A 135 13.95 0.46 -7.52
N PRO A 136 14.64 0.03 -8.60
CA PRO A 136 14.88 0.88 -9.77
C PRO A 136 13.56 1.30 -10.43
N ALA A 137 13.54 2.39 -11.21
CA ALA A 137 12.37 2.74 -12.00
C ALA A 137 11.96 1.61 -12.96
N LEU A 138 10.70 1.58 -13.38
CA LEU A 138 10.27 0.65 -14.43
C LEU A 138 11.01 0.99 -15.73
N MET A 139 11.56 -0.03 -16.40
CA MET A 139 12.09 0.15 -17.76
C MET A 139 10.91 0.46 -18.68
N THR A 140 10.94 1.62 -19.31
CA THR A 140 9.99 2.05 -20.35
C THR A 140 10.17 1.25 -21.62
#